data_AF-A0A8J4TQS8-F1
#
_entry.id   AF-A0A8J4TQS8-F1
#
_cell.length_a   1.000
_cell.length_b   1.000
_cell.length_c   1.000
_cell.angle_alpha   90.00
_cell.angle_beta   90.00
_cell.angle_gamma   90.00
#
_symmetry.space_group_name_H-M   'P 1'
#
loop_
_entity.id
_entity.type
_entity.pdbx_description
1 polymer ?
#
loop_
_entity_poly.entity_id
_entity_poly.type
_entity_poly.pdbx_seq_one_letter_code
_entity_poly.pdbx_strand_id
1 'polypeptide(L)'
;SELMCNFEDGLCNWTQDKEDIFDWTWNKGQTPTPNTGPFKDHTWSNVSGHYLFIESSAPQQFKDTAVLISRPFNPTLSKGEIPRATCVFRFHYHMLGQYIFRLAVYIRNYDSGRGQMLWVRHGDQGNQWHRKTLYINSARPFQ
;
A
#
# COMPACT_ATOMS: atom_id res chain seq x y z
N SER A 1 8.52 -10.03 12.57
CA SER A 1 8.72 -11.10 11.55
C SER A 1 8.94 -10.42 10.21
N GLU A 2 9.72 -10.99 9.30
CA GLU A 2 10.12 -10.36 8.03
C GLU A 2 8.97 -10.03 7.06
N LEU A 3 7.75 -10.48 7.36
CA LEU A 3 6.53 -10.29 6.56
C LEU A 3 5.61 -9.18 7.07
N MET A 4 5.86 -8.65 8.27
CA MET A 4 5.03 -7.61 8.88
C MET A 4 5.77 -6.29 8.82
N CYS A 5 5.08 -5.24 8.39
CA CYS A 5 5.59 -3.88 8.43
C CYS A 5 4.52 -2.96 9.01
N ASN A 6 4.83 -2.36 10.16
CA ASN A 6 4.02 -1.34 10.82
C ASN A 6 4.60 0.07 10.60
N PHE A 7 5.73 0.18 9.89
CA PHE A 7 6.46 1.40 9.57
C PHE A 7 7.08 2.14 10.76
N GLU A 8 7.18 1.59 11.96
CA GLU A 8 7.74 2.35 13.09
C GLU A 8 9.25 2.58 13.00
N ASP A 9 9.95 1.71 12.26
CA ASP A 9 11.40 1.77 12.04
C ASP A 9 11.73 1.83 10.53
N GLY A 10 10.93 2.57 9.76
CA GLY A 10 11.12 2.77 8.31
C GLY A 10 10.35 1.79 7.42
N LEU A 11 10.86 1.52 6.21
CA LEU A 11 10.12 0.81 5.15
C LEU A 11 10.14 -0.73 5.28
N CYS A 12 10.81 -1.28 6.29
CA CYS A 12 11.03 -2.72 6.42
C CYS A 12 11.67 -3.32 5.14
N ASN A 13 10.99 -4.25 4.46
CA ASN A 13 11.42 -4.87 3.20
C ASN A 13 10.69 -4.31 1.97
N TRP A 14 10.04 -3.15 2.10
CA TRP A 14 9.44 -2.45 0.96
C TRP A 14 10.46 -1.51 0.34
N THR A 15 10.40 -1.38 -0.98
CA THR A 15 11.18 -0.42 -1.76
C THR A 15 10.24 0.48 -2.54
N GLN A 16 10.69 1.68 -2.86
CA GLN A 16 9.92 2.57 -3.73
C GLN A 16 10.35 2.35 -5.16
N ASP A 17 9.39 2.43 -6.07
CA ASP A 17 9.67 2.42 -7.49
C ASP A 17 10.49 3.66 -7.88
N LYS A 18 11.33 3.53 -8.91
CA LYS A 18 12.13 4.64 -9.43
C LYS A 18 11.61 5.15 -10.76
N GLU A 19 10.65 4.44 -11.35
CA GLU A 19 10.04 4.77 -12.64
C GLU A 19 8.70 5.50 -12.48
N ASP A 20 8.23 5.71 -11.25
CA ASP A 20 7.03 6.47 -10.95
C ASP A 20 7.31 7.98 -10.85
N ILE A 21 6.28 8.77 -10.50
CA ILE A 21 6.35 10.24 -10.55
C ILE A 21 6.88 10.82 -9.24
N PHE A 22 6.54 10.19 -8.12
CA PHE A 22 6.93 10.63 -6.79
C PHE A 22 6.85 9.46 -5.79
N ASP A 23 7.39 9.71 -4.60
CA ASP A 23 7.61 8.69 -3.59
C ASP A 23 6.59 8.73 -2.44
N TRP A 24 6.39 7.59 -1.78
CA TRP A 24 5.66 7.57 -0.51
C TRP A 24 6.49 8.29 0.57
N THR A 25 5.82 9.11 1.37
CA THR A 25 6.45 9.81 2.49
C THR A 25 6.24 9.02 3.77
N TRP A 26 7.32 8.75 4.49
CA TRP A 26 7.28 8.22 5.85
C TRP A 26 6.90 9.34 6.82
N ASN A 27 5.63 9.37 7.23
CA ASN A 27 5.05 10.47 7.99
C ASN A 27 4.62 10.04 9.40
N LYS A 28 4.53 11.03 10.28
CA LYS A 28 4.08 10.91 11.67
C LYS A 28 3.11 12.04 12.00
N GLY A 29 2.09 11.75 12.80
CA GLY A 29 1.06 12.72 13.15
C GLY A 29 0.13 13.06 11.99
N GLN A 30 -0.35 14.30 11.94
CA GLN A 30 -1.32 14.73 10.94
C GLN A 30 -0.67 14.95 9.56
N THR A 31 -1.45 14.74 8.49
CA THR A 31 -1.05 15.14 7.13
C THR A 31 -0.89 16.66 6.99
N PRO A 32 -0.02 17.14 6.08
CA PRO A 32 0.26 18.58 5.94
C PRO A 32 -0.95 19.38 5.43
N THR A 33 -1.76 18.78 4.56
CA THR A 33 -2.88 19.47 3.91
C THR A 33 -4.11 19.49 4.82
N PRO A 34 -4.72 20.67 5.08
CA PRO A 34 -5.94 20.76 5.88
C PRO A 34 -7.10 19.95 5.30
N ASN A 35 -8.02 19.48 6.17
CA ASN A 35 -9.18 18.66 5.79
C ASN A 35 -8.80 17.35 5.08
N THR A 36 -7.59 16.85 5.31
CA THR A 36 -7.15 15.51 4.92
C THR A 36 -6.78 14.70 6.16
N GLY A 37 -6.42 13.44 5.97
CA GLY A 37 -6.00 12.58 7.07
C GLY A 37 -4.98 11.54 6.64
N PRO A 38 -4.47 10.76 7.61
CA PRO A 38 -4.96 10.64 8.99
C PRO A 38 -4.41 11.72 9.95
N PHE A 39 -5.02 11.85 11.14
CA PHE A 39 -4.47 12.66 12.25
C PHE A 39 -3.37 11.91 13.02
N LYS A 40 -3.43 10.58 13.02
CA LYS A 40 -2.57 9.69 13.80
C LYS A 40 -2.45 8.34 13.13
N ASP A 41 -1.35 7.64 13.42
CA ASP A 41 -1.08 6.33 12.87
C ASP A 41 -2.11 5.27 13.32
N HIS A 42 -2.15 4.14 12.62
CA HIS A 42 -3.03 3.03 12.97
C HIS A 42 -2.48 2.16 14.12
N THR A 43 -1.17 1.85 14.08
CA THR A 43 -0.48 0.89 14.94
C THR A 43 -0.54 1.26 16.42
N TRP A 44 -0.10 2.48 16.76
CA TRP A 44 -0.11 3.00 18.13
C TRP A 44 -1.32 3.87 18.41
N SER A 45 -2.09 4.23 17.38
CA SER A 45 -3.28 5.06 17.50
C SER A 45 -2.99 6.40 18.19
N ASN A 46 -1.81 6.98 17.94
CA ASN A 46 -1.39 8.26 18.49
C ASN A 46 -0.50 9.04 17.50
N VAL A 47 -0.22 10.30 17.79
CA VAL A 47 0.56 11.16 16.88
C VAL A 47 2.03 10.80 16.84
N SER A 48 2.48 9.83 17.64
CA SER A 48 3.87 9.41 17.72
C SER A 48 4.24 8.28 16.79
N GLY A 49 3.28 7.49 16.30
CA GLY A 49 3.54 6.39 15.38
C GLY A 49 3.62 6.86 13.93
N HIS A 50 4.07 5.95 13.07
CA HIS A 50 4.39 6.25 11.68
C HIS A 50 3.49 5.51 10.69
N TYR A 51 3.34 6.09 9.51
CA TYR A 51 2.63 5.50 8.39
C TYR A 51 3.20 6.02 7.07
N LEU A 52 2.85 5.36 5.98
CA LEU A 52 3.15 5.85 4.64
C LEU A 52 2.02 6.71 4.10
N PHE A 53 2.41 7.82 3.50
CA PHE A 53 1.53 8.88 3.02
C PHE A 53 1.89 9.28 1.60
N ILE A 54 0.89 9.70 0.82
CA ILE A 54 1.09 10.45 -0.41
C ILE A 54 0.32 11.75 -0.33
N GLU A 55 0.95 12.85 -0.72
CA GLU A 55 0.23 14.09 -0.94
C GLU A 55 -0.55 13.97 -2.25
N SER A 56 -1.86 14.24 -2.20
CA SER A 56 -2.75 14.16 -3.37
C SER A 56 -3.12 15.54 -3.92
N SER A 57 -2.80 16.59 -3.17
CA SER A 57 -2.91 17.98 -3.59
C SER A 57 -1.59 18.48 -4.19
N ALA A 58 -1.44 19.79 -4.36
CA ALA A 58 -0.24 20.37 -4.95
C ALA A 58 1.03 19.98 -4.15
N PRO A 59 2.13 19.59 -4.83
CA PRO A 59 2.39 19.73 -6.27
C PRO A 59 1.93 18.55 -7.14
N GLN A 60 1.37 17.48 -6.58
CA GLN A 60 0.94 16.32 -7.36
C GLN A 60 -0.23 16.68 -8.29
N GLN A 61 -0.20 16.09 -9.48
CA GLN A 61 -1.20 16.24 -10.52
C GLN A 61 -2.05 14.99 -10.67
N PHE A 62 -3.20 15.14 -11.35
CA PHE A 62 -4.09 14.03 -11.61
C PHE A 62 -3.37 12.91 -12.38
N LYS A 63 -3.38 11.70 -11.79
CA LYS A 63 -2.72 10.48 -12.28
C LYS A 63 -1.21 10.40 -12.06
N ASP A 64 -0.59 11.33 -11.33
CA ASP A 64 0.74 11.07 -10.78
C ASP A 64 0.68 9.80 -9.92
N THR A 65 1.75 9.02 -9.95
CA THR A 65 1.81 7.73 -9.25
C THR A 65 2.99 7.69 -8.30
N ALA A 66 2.75 7.07 -7.15
CA ALA A 66 3.75 6.57 -6.22
C ALA A 66 3.50 5.07 -5.98
N VAL A 67 4.53 4.25 -6.11
CA VAL A 67 4.45 2.79 -6.12
C VAL A 67 5.40 2.25 -5.06
N LEU A 68 4.82 1.48 -4.14
CA LEU A 68 5.56 0.74 -3.13
C LEU A 68 5.63 -0.74 -3.54
N ILE A 69 6.83 -1.29 -3.60
CA ILE A 69 7.15 -2.62 -4.12
C ILE A 69 7.61 -3.50 -2.95
N SER A 70 7.02 -4.67 -2.79
CA SER A 70 7.46 -5.62 -1.76
C SER A 70 8.74 -6.33 -2.18
N ARG A 71 9.40 -7.01 -1.23
CA ARG A 71 10.33 -8.08 -1.61
C ARG A 71 9.63 -9.16 -2.46
N PRO A 72 10.39 -9.92 -3.27
CA PRO A 72 9.85 -11.11 -3.94
C PRO A 72 9.39 -12.18 -2.94
N PHE A 73 8.26 -12.81 -3.26
CA PHE A 73 7.67 -13.94 -2.55
C PHE A 73 7.70 -15.20 -3.41
N ASN A 74 7.81 -16.36 -2.76
CA ASN A 74 7.73 -17.66 -3.42
C ASN A 74 6.30 -17.97 -3.89
N PRO A 75 6.12 -18.83 -4.92
CA PRO A 75 4.81 -19.31 -5.33
C PRO A 75 3.97 -19.83 -4.16
N THR A 76 2.66 -19.60 -4.22
CA THR A 76 1.69 -20.08 -3.21
C THR A 76 0.89 -21.28 -3.70
N LEU A 77 1.03 -21.64 -4.98
CA LEU A 77 0.44 -22.82 -5.61
C LEU A 77 1.52 -23.78 -6.10
N SER A 78 1.38 -25.07 -5.77
CA SER A 78 2.17 -26.14 -6.38
C SER A 78 1.55 -26.58 -7.71
N LYS A 79 2.35 -27.19 -8.59
CA LYS A 79 1.87 -27.69 -9.90
C LYS A 79 0.77 -28.75 -9.69
N GLY A 80 -0.43 -28.48 -10.19
CA GLY A 80 -1.58 -29.40 -10.10
C GLY A 80 -2.42 -29.26 -8.82
N GLU A 81 -2.13 -28.27 -7.97
CA GLU A 81 -2.85 -28.05 -6.72
C GLU A 81 -4.10 -27.15 -6.92
N ILE A 82 -5.20 -27.48 -6.25
CA ILE A 82 -6.41 -26.63 -6.21
C ILE A 82 -6.09 -25.41 -5.31
N PRO A 83 -6.42 -24.17 -5.72
CA PRO A 83 -6.16 -22.99 -4.91
C PRO A 83 -6.75 -23.10 -3.51
N ARG A 84 -5.87 -23.22 -2.51
CA ARG A 84 -6.21 -23.01 -1.10
C ARG A 84 -5.69 -21.63 -0.72
N ALA A 85 -6.43 -20.91 0.12
CA ALA A 85 -6.05 -19.58 0.59
C ALA A 85 -4.82 -19.67 1.53
N THR A 86 -3.64 -19.94 0.98
CA THR A 86 -2.39 -20.18 1.73
C THR A 86 -1.66 -18.87 2.04
N CYS A 87 -1.78 -17.85 1.19
CA CYS A 87 -1.19 -16.53 1.43
C CYS A 87 -2.27 -15.46 1.60
N VAL A 88 -2.14 -14.70 2.70
CA VAL A 88 -3.09 -13.64 3.06
C VAL A 88 -2.31 -12.34 3.21
N PHE A 89 -2.63 -11.36 2.34
CA PHE A 89 -2.10 -10.01 2.45
C PHE A 89 -3.13 -9.12 3.14
N ARG A 90 -2.72 -8.49 4.25
CA ARG A 90 -3.57 -7.59 5.03
C ARG A 90 -2.88 -6.25 5.20
N PHE A 91 -3.62 -5.18 4.96
CA PHE A 91 -3.14 -3.83 5.14
C PHE A 91 -4.26 -2.93 5.67
N HIS A 92 -3.86 -1.82 6.29
CA HIS A 92 -4.77 -0.76 6.69
C HIS A 92 -4.50 0.46 5.80
N TYR A 93 -5.56 1.18 5.43
CA TYR A 93 -5.48 2.38 4.60
C TYR A 93 -6.41 3.46 5.13
N HIS A 94 -6.05 4.72 4.92
CA HIS A 94 -6.86 5.89 5.25
C HIS A 94 -6.90 6.79 4.01
N MET A 95 -8.09 7.21 3.60
CA MET A 95 -8.30 8.00 2.40
C MET A 95 -9.32 9.09 2.72
N LEU A 96 -8.86 10.24 3.20
CA LEU A 96 -9.69 11.43 3.48
C LEU A 96 -9.11 12.63 2.72
N GLY A 97 -9.92 13.26 1.87
CA GLY A 97 -9.50 14.42 1.10
C GLY A 97 -10.11 14.49 -0.30
N GLN A 98 -10.40 15.71 -0.74
CA GLN A 98 -11.11 15.98 -2.00
C GLN A 98 -10.34 15.56 -3.27
N TYR A 99 -9.01 15.55 -3.23
CA TYR A 99 -8.15 15.27 -4.38
C TYR A 99 -7.68 13.80 -4.46
N ILE A 100 -8.09 12.98 -3.50
CA ILE A 100 -7.74 11.56 -3.50
C ILE A 100 -8.34 10.88 -4.72
N PHE A 101 -7.48 10.32 -5.57
CA PHE A 101 -7.94 9.60 -6.75
C PHE A 101 -8.21 8.12 -6.44
N ARG A 102 -7.15 7.30 -6.28
CA ARG A 102 -7.30 5.88 -5.99
C ARG A 102 -6.07 5.27 -5.32
N LEU A 103 -6.31 4.23 -4.52
CA LEU A 103 -5.29 3.30 -4.03
C LEU A 103 -5.56 1.93 -4.65
N ALA A 104 -4.54 1.29 -5.22
CA ALA A 104 -4.66 0.00 -5.86
C ALA A 104 -3.54 -0.95 -5.45
N VAL A 105 -3.86 -2.24 -5.40
CA VAL A 105 -2.90 -3.33 -5.15
C VAL A 105 -2.84 -4.18 -6.40
N TYR A 106 -1.62 -4.43 -6.86
CA TYR A 106 -1.34 -5.29 -7.99
C TYR A 106 -0.47 -6.47 -7.54
N ILE A 107 -0.45 -7.50 -8.36
CA ILE A 107 0.51 -8.61 -8.26
C ILE A 107 1.27 -8.69 -9.58
N ARG A 108 2.60 -8.81 -9.52
CA ARG A 108 3.45 -8.99 -10.70
C ARG A 108 4.37 -10.19 -10.52
N ASN A 109 4.62 -10.89 -11.62
CA ASN A 109 5.56 -12.03 -11.68
C ASN A 109 6.87 -11.69 -12.40
N TYR A 110 7.04 -10.43 -12.79
CA TYR A 110 8.19 -9.89 -13.49
C TYR A 110 8.54 -8.55 -12.85
N ASP A 111 9.82 -8.18 -12.90
CA ASP A 111 10.30 -6.93 -12.30
C ASP A 111 9.83 -5.69 -13.08
N SER A 112 9.33 -5.87 -14.31
CA SER A 112 8.79 -4.80 -15.15
C SER A 112 7.26 -4.80 -15.20
N GLY A 113 6.70 -3.59 -15.30
CA GLY A 113 5.28 -3.37 -15.44
C GLY A 113 4.49 -3.51 -14.13
N ARG A 114 3.20 -3.13 -14.23
CA ARG A 114 2.31 -3.04 -13.06
C ARG A 114 1.70 -4.37 -12.64
N GLY A 115 1.73 -5.39 -13.51
CA GLY A 115 1.10 -6.68 -13.24
C GLY A 115 -0.44 -6.65 -13.24
N GLN A 116 -1.04 -7.68 -12.64
CA GLN A 116 -2.49 -7.85 -12.55
C GLN A 116 -3.06 -7.07 -11.35
N MET A 117 -4.11 -6.30 -11.56
CA MET A 117 -4.81 -5.62 -10.46
C MET A 117 -5.59 -6.63 -9.61
N LEU A 118 -5.30 -6.65 -8.31
CA LEU A 118 -6.05 -7.46 -7.34
C LEU A 118 -7.18 -6.65 -6.69
N TRP A 119 -6.96 -5.36 -6.50
CA TRP A 119 -7.90 -4.50 -5.77
C TRP A 119 -7.68 -3.03 -6.05
N VAL A 120 -8.75 -2.24 -5.94
CA VAL A 120 -8.73 -0.78 -6.02
C VAL A 120 -9.81 -0.15 -5.14
N ARG A 121 -9.51 1.03 -4.59
CA ARG A 121 -10.47 1.96 -3.98
C ARG A 121 -10.30 3.34 -4.55
N HIS A 122 -11.41 4.07 -4.66
CA HIS A 122 -11.47 5.38 -5.30
C HIS A 122 -12.00 6.42 -4.33
N GLY A 123 -11.44 7.63 -4.38
CA GLY A 123 -11.97 8.79 -3.67
C GLY A 123 -11.87 8.71 -2.15
N ASP A 124 -12.50 9.69 -1.53
CA ASP A 124 -12.65 9.79 -0.08
C ASP A 124 -13.43 8.59 0.50
N GLN A 125 -12.93 8.01 1.59
CA GLN A 125 -13.49 6.86 2.31
C GLN A 125 -13.85 7.21 3.77
N GLY A 126 -13.84 8.50 4.11
CA GLY A 126 -14.10 9.04 5.44
C GLY A 126 -12.88 9.04 6.36
N ASN A 127 -13.03 9.72 7.50
CA ASN A 127 -11.97 9.92 8.47
C ASN A 127 -11.78 8.71 9.41
N GLN A 128 -11.43 7.55 8.85
CA GLN A 128 -11.13 6.35 9.62
C GLN A 128 -10.15 5.44 8.89
N TRP A 129 -9.40 4.66 9.67
CA TRP A 129 -8.56 3.60 9.13
C TRP A 129 -9.42 2.40 8.73
N HIS A 130 -9.26 1.95 7.49
CA HIS A 130 -9.95 0.81 6.92
C HIS A 130 -9.01 -0.37 6.79
N ARG A 131 -9.49 -1.58 7.10
CA ARG A 131 -8.71 -2.81 6.91
C ARG A 131 -9.11 -3.49 5.61
N LYS A 132 -8.13 -3.89 4.80
CA LYS A 132 -8.32 -4.76 3.64
C LYS A 132 -7.58 -6.08 3.80
N THR A 133 -8.22 -7.16 3.35
CA THR A 133 -7.63 -8.49 3.24
C THR A 133 -7.76 -8.98 1.80
N LEU A 134 -6.66 -9.49 1.26
CA LEU A 134 -6.54 -10.12 -0.06
C LEU A 134 -5.97 -11.52 0.11
N TYR A 135 -6.48 -12.45 -0.69
CA TYR A 135 -5.99 -13.82 -0.75
C TYR A 135 -5.15 -13.95 -2.03
N ILE A 136 -3.88 -14.31 -1.88
CA ILE A 136 -2.93 -14.32 -2.99
C ILE A 136 -2.66 -15.75 -3.43
N ASN A 137 -2.94 -16.00 -4.70
CA ASN A 137 -2.67 -17.26 -5.37
C ASN A 137 -1.75 -16.99 -6.56
N SER A 138 -0.53 -17.53 -6.52
CA SER A 138 0.44 -17.40 -7.61
C SER A 138 1.20 -18.71 -7.81
N ALA A 139 1.27 -19.16 -9.06
CA ALA A 139 2.07 -20.33 -9.46
C ALA A 139 3.54 -19.99 -9.75
N ARG A 140 3.91 -18.71 -9.68
CA ARG A 140 5.26 -18.19 -9.92
C ARG A 140 5.68 -17.26 -8.78
N PRO A 141 6.99 -16.99 -8.60
CA PRO A 141 7.42 -15.93 -7.71
C PRO A 141 6.70 -14.62 -8.04
N PHE A 142 6.41 -13.80 -7.02
CA PHE A 142 5.62 -12.59 -7.20
C PHE A 142 6.05 -11.47 -6.25
N GLN A 143 5.63 -10.26 -6.59
CA GLN A 143 5.58 -9.08 -5.73
C GLN A 143 4.15 -8.55 -5.73
#